data_AF-A0AAV0UT72-F1
#
_entry.id   AF-A0AAV0UT72-F1
#
_cell.length_a   1.000
_cell.length_b   1.000
_cell.length_c   1.000
_cell.angle_alpha   90.00
_cell.angle_beta   90.00
_cell.angle_gamma   90.00
#
_symmetry.space_group_name_H-M   'P 1'
#
loop_
_entity.id
_entity.type
_entity.pdbx_description
1 polymer ?
#
loop_
_entity_poly.entity_id
_entity_poly.type
_entity_poly.pdbx_seq_one_letter_code
_entity_poly.pdbx_strand_id
1 'polypeptide(L)'
;MLVRPFLAALRRPLSSSRALQSSSRALQASRLYPAITAAAAATAFPASYPENSPLLTVFEHAILERRPSLALRQLAQLQSPPSSQLLQKLVVLLARQRTSRSHAARAHEILCGVYRTPGLNPDDYTKLASIYVMDACLRFRMLDAAIELYDEAVNQAVVLDLPAYDGLISALIEAKRLEEAMEILKELVDGRDVCPSEQTVLPVLVELIQNREYGSAIDIMKQGQSRGIEFSSETFHPLLLLAEKDTASTDALVMFLTFIEDLWDEYKAFVDYDSEEEDEVDDLEE
;
A
#
# COMPACT_ATOMS: atom_id res chain seq x y z
N MET A 1 15.17 -21.30 -36.04
CA MET A 1 16.05 -20.24 -35.52
C MET A 1 15.34 -18.90 -35.67
N LEU A 2 15.24 -18.14 -34.57
CA LEU A 2 14.87 -16.71 -34.44
C LEU A 2 13.39 -16.37 -34.78
N VAL A 3 12.44 -16.23 -33.83
CA VAL A 3 12.29 -15.40 -32.61
C VAL A 3 12.13 -13.90 -32.90
N ARG A 4 10.88 -13.41 -33.02
CA ARG A 4 10.19 -12.54 -32.03
C ARG A 4 8.81 -12.05 -32.51
N PRO A 5 7.87 -11.75 -31.59
CA PRO A 5 6.45 -11.51 -31.87
C PRO A 5 6.09 -10.01 -31.83
N PHE A 6 5.03 -9.63 -32.56
CA PHE A 6 4.38 -8.33 -32.41
C PHE A 6 3.00 -8.53 -31.76
N LEU A 7 2.86 -7.93 -30.58
CA LEU A 7 1.64 -7.77 -29.82
C LEU A 7 0.63 -6.93 -30.62
N ALA A 8 -0.54 -7.51 -30.91
CA ALA A 8 -1.70 -6.77 -31.37
C ALA A 8 -2.90 -7.13 -30.48
N ALA A 9 -3.20 -6.21 -29.57
CA ALA A 9 -4.52 -5.74 -29.20
C ALA A 9 -5.70 -6.71 -29.42
N LEU A 10 -6.07 -7.42 -28.35
CA LEU A 10 -7.46 -7.82 -28.14
C LEU A 10 -8.06 -6.93 -27.06
N ARG A 11 -8.65 -5.82 -27.50
CA ARG A 11 -9.74 -5.16 -26.79
C ARG A 11 -10.86 -6.17 -26.61
N ARG A 12 -11.23 -6.46 -25.36
CA ARG A 12 -12.61 -6.83 -25.02
C ARG A 12 -13.07 -6.00 -23.83
N PRO A 13 -14.29 -5.45 -23.89
CA PRO A 13 -14.88 -4.72 -22.77
C PRO A 13 -15.47 -5.74 -21.78
N LEU A 14 -15.16 -5.61 -20.50
CA LEU A 14 -15.94 -6.27 -19.47
C LEU A 14 -17.10 -5.35 -19.08
N SER A 15 -18.27 -5.73 -19.57
CA SER A 15 -19.57 -5.21 -19.17
C SER A 15 -19.85 -5.54 -17.70
N SER A 16 -20.14 -4.48 -16.94
CA SER A 16 -21.12 -4.38 -15.86
C SER A 16 -21.81 -5.67 -15.37
N SER A 17 -21.71 -5.94 -14.06
CA SER A 17 -22.88 -6.40 -13.30
C SER A 17 -22.75 -6.13 -11.79
N ARG A 18 -23.57 -5.17 -11.35
CA ARG A 18 -24.38 -5.14 -10.11
C ARG A 18 -23.63 -5.22 -8.77
N ALA A 19 -23.48 -4.08 -8.10
CA ALA A 19 -24.49 -3.50 -7.20
C ALA A 19 -24.68 -4.30 -5.91
N LEU A 20 -23.87 -3.94 -4.90
CA LEU A 20 -24.31 -3.95 -3.51
C LEU A 20 -24.38 -2.49 -3.05
N GLN A 21 -25.62 -2.04 -2.91
CA GLN A 21 -25.98 -0.84 -2.17
C GLN A 21 -25.66 -1.10 -0.69
N SER A 22 -24.68 -0.40 -0.15
CA SER A 22 -24.57 -0.17 1.30
C SER A 22 -24.38 1.32 1.54
N SER A 23 -25.53 1.97 1.75
CA SER A 23 -25.70 2.98 2.81
C SER A 23 -24.79 4.20 2.77
N SER A 24 -25.13 5.10 1.85
CA SER A 24 -25.18 6.56 2.04
C SER A 24 -24.93 7.07 3.47
N ARG A 25 -23.67 7.40 3.78
CA ARG A 25 -23.28 8.32 4.86
C ARG A 25 -22.09 9.22 4.52
N ALA A 26 -21.74 9.35 3.24
CA ALA A 26 -20.88 10.43 2.78
C ALA A 26 -21.78 11.59 2.34
N LEU A 27 -21.87 12.64 3.17
CA LEU A 27 -22.05 14.05 2.78
C LEU A 27 -22.42 14.87 4.02
N GLN A 28 -21.41 15.21 4.83
CA GLN A 28 -21.32 16.50 5.52
C GLN A 28 -19.96 16.59 6.22
N ALA A 29 -18.91 16.90 5.45
CA ALA A 29 -17.69 17.42 6.01
C ALA A 29 -17.06 18.44 5.03
N SER A 30 -17.31 19.71 5.33
CA SER A 30 -16.38 20.82 5.21
C SER A 30 -15.82 21.20 3.83
N ARG A 31 -16.52 22.15 3.18
CA ARG A 31 -15.98 23.33 2.49
C ARG A 31 -14.55 23.22 1.93
N LEU A 32 -14.47 22.57 0.77
CA LEU A 32 -13.80 23.00 -0.46
C LEU A 32 -12.89 24.24 -0.35
N TYR A 33 -11.58 24.04 -0.55
CA TYR A 33 -10.75 25.08 -1.15
C TYR A 33 -11.05 25.10 -2.67
N PRO A 34 -11.54 26.21 -3.23
CA PRO A 34 -11.91 26.27 -4.65
C PRO A 34 -10.73 26.11 -5.60
N ALA A 35 -9.48 26.27 -5.15
CA ALA A 35 -8.30 26.20 -6.03
C ALA A 35 -8.01 24.79 -6.58
N ILE A 36 -8.33 23.73 -5.83
CA ILE A 36 -8.04 22.34 -6.24
C ILE A 36 -9.24 21.75 -7.00
N THR A 37 -10.48 22.07 -6.59
CA THR A 37 -11.68 21.57 -7.28
C THR A 37 -12.04 22.36 -8.55
N ALA A 38 -11.65 23.63 -8.68
CA ALA A 38 -11.84 24.38 -9.92
C ALA A 38 -11.01 23.83 -11.11
N ALA A 39 -9.94 23.07 -10.85
CA ALA A 39 -9.12 22.45 -11.89
C ALA A 39 -9.85 21.33 -12.65
N ALA A 40 -10.83 20.66 -12.04
CA ALA A 40 -11.54 19.55 -12.66
C ALA A 40 -12.68 19.99 -13.61
N ALA A 41 -13.17 21.23 -13.49
CA ALA A 41 -14.34 21.72 -14.23
C ALA A 41 -14.03 22.74 -15.34
N ALA A 42 -12.79 23.21 -15.47
CA ALA A 42 -12.44 24.26 -16.41
C ALA A 42 -11.79 23.70 -17.68
N THR A 43 -12.58 23.58 -18.74
CA THR A 43 -12.10 23.50 -20.12
C THR A 43 -11.13 24.66 -20.40
N ALA A 44 -9.90 24.34 -20.80
CA ALA A 44 -8.89 25.22 -21.40
C ALA A 44 -8.55 26.51 -20.61
N PHE A 45 -7.57 26.43 -19.70
CA PHE A 45 -6.83 27.61 -19.20
C PHE A 45 -5.38 27.57 -19.70
N PRO A 46 -4.77 28.74 -20.03
CA PRO A 46 -3.37 28.79 -20.43
C PRO A 46 -2.51 28.42 -19.22
N ALA A 47 -1.73 27.36 -19.37
CA ALA A 47 -0.95 26.68 -18.32
C ALA A 47 0.34 27.42 -17.91
N SER A 48 0.30 28.74 -17.75
CA SER A 48 1.50 29.52 -17.43
C SER A 48 1.17 30.57 -16.38
N TYR A 49 1.71 30.37 -15.17
CA TYR A 49 2.03 31.53 -14.34
C TYR A 49 3.04 32.38 -15.12
N PRO A 50 2.96 33.72 -15.06
CA PRO A 50 4.14 34.50 -15.36
C PRO A 50 5.24 34.01 -14.42
N GLU A 51 6.40 33.63 -14.97
CA GLU A 51 7.53 32.98 -14.27
C GLU A 51 8.06 33.75 -13.03
N ASN A 52 7.48 34.91 -12.70
CA ASN A 52 7.87 35.81 -11.62
C ASN A 52 6.69 36.29 -10.76
N SER A 53 5.69 35.45 -10.48
CA SER A 53 4.69 35.79 -9.44
C SER A 53 5.35 35.78 -8.06
N PRO A 54 5.37 36.90 -7.30
CA PRO A 54 6.09 36.99 -6.03
C PRO A 54 5.53 36.02 -4.97
N LEU A 55 4.26 35.62 -5.08
CA LEU A 55 3.67 34.63 -4.18
C LEU A 55 4.16 33.20 -4.48
N LEU A 56 4.42 32.87 -5.74
CA LEU A 56 4.95 31.57 -6.15
C LEU A 56 6.41 31.43 -5.70
N THR A 57 7.23 32.48 -5.85
CA THR A 57 8.63 32.46 -5.40
C THR A 57 8.74 32.35 -3.87
N VAL A 58 7.88 33.05 -3.12
CA VAL A 58 7.82 32.92 -1.65
C VAL A 58 7.36 31.51 -1.25
N PHE A 59 6.42 30.91 -1.98
CA PHE A 59 5.98 29.53 -1.75
C PHE A 59 7.12 28.53 -1.98
N GLU A 60 7.83 28.63 -3.09
CA GLU A 60 9.01 27.79 -3.37
C GLU A 60 10.09 27.94 -2.30
N HIS A 61 10.38 29.18 -1.91
CA HIS A 61 11.34 29.47 -0.85
C HIS A 61 10.91 28.85 0.49
N ALA A 62 9.62 28.89 0.82
CA ALA A 62 9.09 28.28 2.04
C ALA A 62 9.29 26.76 2.09
N ILE A 63 9.15 26.08 0.93
CA ILE A 63 9.41 24.64 0.80
C ILE A 63 10.89 24.36 1.02
N LEU A 64 11.78 25.16 0.42
CA LEU A 64 13.23 25.03 0.56
C LEU A 64 13.69 25.25 2.01
N GLU A 65 13.12 26.25 2.69
CA GLU A 65 13.36 26.53 4.11
C GLU A 65 12.69 25.54 5.07
N ARG A 66 11.96 24.53 4.55
CA ARG A 66 11.23 23.52 5.33
C ARG A 66 10.24 24.12 6.32
N ARG A 67 9.52 25.18 5.92
CA ARG A 67 8.50 25.87 6.73
C ARG A 67 7.09 25.47 6.27
N PRO A 68 6.55 24.32 6.73
CA PRO A 68 5.30 23.76 6.20
C PRO A 68 4.08 24.66 6.42
N SER A 69 3.97 25.31 7.59
CA SER A 69 2.86 26.20 7.92
C SER A 69 2.82 27.44 7.04
N LEU A 70 3.99 28.03 6.75
CA LEU A 70 4.12 29.16 5.84
C LEU A 70 3.76 28.73 4.42
N ALA A 71 4.30 27.61 3.94
CA ALA A 71 4.01 27.09 2.61
C ALA A 71 2.50 26.84 2.40
N LEU A 72 1.82 26.22 3.37
CA LEU A 72 0.37 26.02 3.33
C LEU A 72 -0.41 27.34 3.27
N ARG A 73 0.01 28.34 4.05
CA ARG A 73 -0.63 29.67 4.04
C ARG A 73 -0.46 30.36 2.68
N GLN A 74 0.68 30.20 2.02
CA GLN A 74 0.91 30.79 0.69
C GLN A 74 0.14 30.03 -0.38
N LEU A 75 0.07 28.70 -0.32
CA LEU A 75 -0.75 27.88 -1.21
C LEU A 75 -2.22 28.32 -1.21
N ALA A 76 -2.78 28.61 -0.02
CA ALA A 76 -4.16 29.08 0.12
C ALA A 76 -4.43 30.46 -0.52
N GLN A 77 -3.39 31.26 -0.77
CA GLN A 77 -3.50 32.58 -1.38
C GLN A 77 -3.29 32.55 -2.91
N LEU A 78 -2.82 31.44 -3.47
CA LEU A 78 -2.64 31.30 -4.91
C LEU A 78 -4.00 31.18 -5.61
N GLN A 79 -4.19 31.93 -6.70
CA GLN A 79 -5.44 31.95 -7.48
C GLN A 79 -5.52 30.79 -8.49
N SER A 80 -4.38 30.36 -9.02
CA SER A 80 -4.22 29.14 -9.82
C SER A 80 -3.51 28.06 -8.99
N PRO A 81 -3.61 26.78 -9.36
CA PRO A 81 -2.85 25.70 -8.74
C PRO A 81 -1.39 25.70 -9.22
N PRO A 82 -0.40 25.57 -8.31
CA PRO A 82 1.02 25.48 -8.69
C PRO A 82 1.31 24.14 -9.40
N SER A 83 2.51 24.00 -9.95
CA SER A 83 2.88 22.78 -10.67
C SER A 83 2.79 21.53 -9.78
N SER A 84 2.46 20.38 -10.39
CA SER A 84 2.37 19.09 -9.70
C SER A 84 3.65 18.77 -8.92
N GLN A 85 4.82 19.07 -9.50
CA GLN A 85 6.12 18.87 -8.83
C GLN A 85 6.26 19.68 -7.54
N LEU A 86 5.83 20.94 -7.52
CA LEU A 86 5.89 21.77 -6.31
C LEU A 86 4.90 21.28 -5.25
N LEU A 87 3.70 20.84 -5.67
CA LEU A 87 2.73 20.24 -4.77
C LEU A 87 3.25 18.94 -4.17
N GLN A 88 3.84 18.05 -4.97
CA GLN A 88 4.46 16.81 -4.48
C GLN A 88 5.59 17.12 -3.49
N LYS A 89 6.43 18.14 -3.74
CA LYS A 89 7.49 18.56 -2.81
C LYS A 89 6.92 19.05 -1.48
N LEU A 90 5.85 19.84 -1.52
CA LEU A 90 5.13 20.27 -0.32
C LEU A 90 4.54 19.07 0.43
N VAL A 91 3.89 18.14 -0.28
CA VAL A 91 3.29 16.94 0.29
C VAL A 91 4.34 16.12 1.05
N VAL A 92 5.50 15.87 0.45
CA VAL A 92 6.61 15.16 1.12
C VAL A 92 7.07 15.93 2.36
N LEU A 93 7.21 17.25 2.28
CA LEU A 93 7.59 18.09 3.43
C LEU A 93 6.57 17.99 4.57
N LEU A 94 5.27 17.95 4.25
CA LEU A 94 4.18 17.85 5.22
C LEU A 94 4.10 16.46 5.84
N ALA A 95 4.16 15.40 5.03
CA ALA A 95 4.06 14.02 5.47
C ALA A 95 5.23 13.61 6.39
N ARG A 96 6.43 14.17 6.15
CA ARG A 96 7.61 14.00 7.02
C ARG A 96 7.44 14.58 8.43
N GLN A 97 6.47 15.45 8.66
CA GLN A 97 6.21 16.01 9.99
C GLN A 97 5.58 14.96 10.90
N ARG A 98 6.40 14.38 11.79
CA ARG A 98 5.96 13.28 12.68
C ARG A 98 4.98 13.69 13.79
N THR A 99 4.80 14.98 14.04
CA THR A 99 4.02 15.48 15.19
C THR A 99 2.63 16.00 14.82
N SER A 100 2.32 16.17 13.53
CA SER A 100 1.09 16.85 13.11
C SER A 100 0.19 16.01 12.22
N ARG A 101 -0.89 15.50 12.81
CA ARG A 101 -1.99 14.86 12.08
C ARG A 101 -2.62 15.80 11.06
N SER A 102 -2.68 17.10 11.33
CA SER A 102 -3.25 18.07 10.37
C SER A 102 -2.36 18.22 9.14
N HIS A 103 -1.04 18.19 9.29
CA HIS A 103 -0.13 18.17 8.13
C HIS A 103 -0.28 16.90 7.32
N ALA A 104 -0.42 15.73 7.96
CA ALA A 104 -0.68 14.47 7.26
C ALA A 104 -2.01 14.52 6.47
N ALA A 105 -3.09 15.02 7.08
CA ALA A 105 -4.37 15.20 6.41
C ALA A 105 -4.28 16.13 5.20
N ARG A 106 -3.55 17.25 5.32
CA ARG A 106 -3.32 18.16 4.18
C ARG A 106 -2.44 17.53 3.10
N ALA A 107 -1.42 16.76 3.48
CA ALA A 107 -0.58 16.07 2.53
C ALA A 107 -1.40 15.07 1.68
N HIS A 108 -2.26 14.31 2.34
CA HIS A 108 -3.21 13.41 1.69
C HIS A 108 -4.16 14.15 0.73
N GLU A 109 -4.87 15.18 1.21
CA GLU A 109 -5.79 15.96 0.37
C GLU A 109 -5.12 16.53 -0.88
N ILE A 110 -3.91 17.09 -0.74
CA ILE A 110 -3.17 17.65 -1.87
C ILE A 110 -2.75 16.55 -2.84
N LEU A 111 -2.25 15.41 -2.35
CA LEU A 111 -1.77 14.33 -3.22
C LEU A 111 -2.91 13.66 -3.99
N CYS A 112 -4.06 13.40 -3.36
CA CYS A 112 -5.25 12.93 -4.07
C CYS A 112 -5.73 13.96 -5.10
N GLY A 113 -5.60 15.25 -4.78
CA GLY A 113 -5.81 16.33 -5.75
C GLY A 113 -4.87 16.25 -6.95
N VAL A 114 -3.58 15.94 -6.74
CA VAL A 114 -2.60 15.73 -7.82
C VAL A 114 -2.99 14.53 -8.68
N TYR A 115 -3.36 13.39 -8.09
CA TYR A 115 -3.78 12.20 -8.83
C TYR A 115 -5.02 12.42 -9.71
N ARG A 116 -5.92 13.30 -9.29
CA ARG A 116 -7.13 13.66 -10.05
C ARG A 116 -6.88 14.68 -11.16
N THR A 117 -5.64 15.18 -11.32
CA THR A 117 -5.34 16.12 -12.41
C THR A 117 -5.29 15.38 -13.76
N PRO A 118 -6.05 15.86 -14.77
CA PRO A 118 -6.07 15.20 -16.07
C PRO A 118 -4.71 15.32 -16.76
N GLY A 119 -4.19 14.20 -17.26
CA GLY A 119 -2.89 14.16 -17.92
C GLY A 119 -1.70 14.14 -16.96
N LEU A 120 -1.90 13.84 -15.67
CA LEU A 120 -0.80 13.46 -14.79
C LEU A 120 -0.07 12.26 -15.40
N ASN A 121 1.25 12.37 -15.49
CA ASN A 121 2.12 11.24 -15.79
C ASN A 121 2.95 10.97 -14.52
N PRO A 122 2.57 9.96 -13.71
CA PRO A 122 3.31 9.65 -12.50
C PRO A 122 4.78 9.36 -12.80
N ASP A 123 5.64 9.97 -12.00
CA ASP A 123 7.09 9.80 -12.03
C ASP A 123 7.56 9.19 -10.70
N ASP A 124 8.87 8.93 -10.60
CA ASP A 124 9.48 8.40 -9.37
C ASP A 124 9.21 9.30 -8.16
N TYR A 125 9.06 10.60 -8.39
CA TYR A 125 8.75 11.55 -7.32
C TYR A 125 7.29 11.45 -6.84
N THR A 126 6.36 11.15 -7.74
CA THR A 126 4.96 10.83 -7.42
C THR A 126 4.89 9.58 -6.55
N LYS A 127 5.63 8.52 -6.90
CA LYS A 127 5.75 7.31 -6.09
C LYS A 127 6.32 7.61 -4.70
N LEU A 128 7.41 8.38 -4.63
CA LEU A 128 8.01 8.81 -3.37
C LEU A 128 7.00 9.58 -2.49
N ALA A 129 6.25 10.50 -3.08
CA ALA A 129 5.23 11.27 -2.36
C ALA A 129 4.13 10.36 -1.79
N SER A 130 3.65 9.38 -2.57
CA SER A 130 2.69 8.38 -2.08
C SER A 130 3.19 7.60 -0.89
N ILE A 131 4.44 7.10 -0.94
CA ILE A 131 5.03 6.34 0.17
C ILE A 131 5.05 7.19 1.46
N TYR A 132 5.50 8.45 1.37
CA TYR A 132 5.53 9.34 2.53
C TYR A 132 4.15 9.64 3.10
N VAL A 133 3.16 9.90 2.24
CA VAL A 133 1.79 10.19 2.69
C VAL A 133 1.16 8.94 3.29
N MET A 134 1.37 7.76 2.70
CA MET A 134 0.90 6.49 3.23
C MET A 134 1.44 6.26 4.64
N ASP A 135 2.76 6.36 4.83
CA ASP A 135 3.41 6.30 6.15
C ASP A 135 2.77 7.30 7.13
N ALA A 136 2.57 8.54 6.71
CA ALA A 136 1.95 9.56 7.56
C ALA A 136 0.50 9.21 7.95
N CYS A 137 -0.32 8.75 7.00
CA CYS A 137 -1.70 8.34 7.24
C CYS A 137 -1.75 7.17 8.24
N LEU A 138 -0.94 6.13 8.03
CA LEU A 138 -0.88 4.96 8.90
C LEU A 138 -0.39 5.33 10.31
N ARG A 139 0.69 6.12 10.42
CA ARG A 139 1.22 6.62 11.70
C ARG A 139 0.19 7.40 12.50
N PHE A 140 -0.67 8.19 11.85
CA PHE A 140 -1.71 8.97 12.52
C PHE A 140 -3.06 8.26 12.59
N ARG A 141 -3.12 6.95 12.27
CA ARG A 141 -4.36 6.15 12.28
C ARG A 141 -5.46 6.78 11.44
N MET A 142 -5.10 7.22 10.24
CA MET A 142 -6.00 7.78 9.23
C MET A 142 -6.29 6.74 8.15
N LEU A 143 -6.92 5.63 8.54
CA LEU A 143 -7.09 4.45 7.69
C LEU A 143 -7.88 4.75 6.41
N ASP A 144 -9.00 5.45 6.49
CA ASP A 144 -9.81 5.75 5.30
C ASP A 144 -9.05 6.62 4.28
N ALA A 145 -8.20 7.53 4.76
CA ALA A 145 -7.31 8.32 3.90
C ALA A 145 -6.16 7.48 3.32
N ALA A 146 -5.67 6.48 4.05
CA ALA A 146 -4.69 5.54 3.53
C ALA A 146 -5.29 4.71 2.38
N ILE A 147 -6.53 4.26 2.53
CA ILE A 147 -7.25 3.47 1.51
C ILE A 147 -7.57 4.34 0.28
N GLU A 148 -8.08 5.56 0.47
CA GLU A 148 -8.31 6.48 -0.65
C GLU A 148 -7.02 6.75 -1.44
N LEU A 149 -5.90 6.93 -0.75
CA LEU A 149 -4.59 7.09 -1.41
C LEU A 149 -4.15 5.83 -2.16
N TYR A 150 -4.38 4.65 -1.57
CA TYR A 150 -4.10 3.36 -2.21
C TYR A 150 -4.84 3.25 -3.54
N ASP A 151 -6.16 3.48 -3.52
CA ASP A 151 -7.01 3.41 -4.72
C ASP A 151 -6.55 4.39 -5.79
N GLU A 152 -6.26 5.64 -5.42
CA GLU A 152 -5.78 6.65 -6.38
C GLU A 152 -4.41 6.30 -6.97
N ALA A 153 -3.51 5.72 -6.18
CA ALA A 153 -2.21 5.25 -6.65
C ALA A 153 -2.36 4.09 -7.64
N VAL A 154 -3.16 3.08 -7.31
CA VAL A 154 -3.41 1.91 -8.17
C VAL A 154 -4.09 2.33 -9.48
N ASN A 155 -5.07 3.23 -9.43
CA ASN A 155 -5.76 3.76 -10.62
C ASN A 155 -4.81 4.47 -11.60
N GLN A 156 -3.69 4.99 -11.08
CA GLN A 156 -2.66 5.69 -11.85
C GLN A 156 -1.43 4.81 -12.11
N ALA A 157 -1.55 3.50 -11.86
CA ALA A 157 -0.47 2.51 -12.00
C ALA A 157 0.80 2.85 -11.18
N VAL A 158 0.63 3.52 -10.04
CA VAL A 158 1.71 3.81 -9.09
C VAL A 158 1.78 2.68 -8.06
N VAL A 159 2.89 1.96 -8.09
CA VAL A 159 3.17 0.86 -7.15
C VAL A 159 3.81 1.41 -5.88
N LEU A 160 3.21 1.11 -4.71
CA LEU A 160 3.76 1.45 -3.39
C LEU A 160 4.91 0.52 -2.99
N ASP A 161 5.62 0.81 -1.91
CA ASP A 161 6.66 -0.06 -1.38
C ASP A 161 6.10 -1.08 -0.37
N LEU A 162 6.87 -2.15 -0.12
CA LEU A 162 6.46 -3.24 0.77
C LEU A 162 6.03 -2.73 2.18
N PRO A 163 6.76 -1.80 2.83
CA PRO A 163 6.33 -1.27 4.12
C PRO A 163 4.96 -0.56 4.09
N ALA A 164 4.60 0.08 2.98
CA ALA A 164 3.29 0.69 2.82
C ALA A 164 2.18 -0.37 2.75
N TYR A 165 2.40 -1.46 2.00
CA TYR A 165 1.48 -2.59 1.95
C TYR A 165 1.34 -3.28 3.32
N ASP A 166 2.45 -3.61 3.96
CA ASP A 166 2.47 -4.27 5.28
C ASP A 166 1.70 -3.45 6.31
N GLY A 167 1.97 -2.15 6.35
CA GLY A 167 1.31 -1.22 7.27
C GLY A 167 -0.18 -1.06 6.98
N LEU A 168 -0.59 -1.02 5.70
CA LEU A 168 -1.99 -0.90 5.31
C LEU A 168 -2.78 -2.16 5.63
N ILE A 169 -2.25 -3.34 5.29
CA ILE A 169 -2.84 -4.65 5.62
C ILE A 169 -2.99 -4.77 7.14
N SER A 170 -1.93 -4.48 7.90
CA SER A 170 -1.97 -4.54 9.37
C SER A 170 -3.03 -3.60 9.94
N ALA A 171 -3.13 -2.36 9.43
CA ALA A 171 -4.11 -1.40 9.89
C ALA A 171 -5.56 -1.79 9.56
N LEU A 172 -5.79 -2.46 8.42
CA LEU A 172 -7.11 -3.02 8.06
C LEU A 172 -7.51 -4.17 8.99
N ILE A 173 -6.58 -5.08 9.32
CA ILE A 173 -6.82 -6.18 10.26
C ILE A 173 -7.12 -5.62 11.67
N GLU A 174 -6.34 -4.66 12.16
CA GLU A 174 -6.60 -3.96 13.43
C GLU A 174 -7.99 -3.32 13.46
N ALA A 175 -8.47 -2.83 12.31
CA ALA A 175 -9.80 -2.22 12.15
C ALA A 175 -10.93 -3.23 11.87
N LYS A 176 -10.65 -4.54 11.91
CA LYS A 176 -11.62 -5.62 11.62
C LYS A 176 -12.23 -5.52 10.21
N ARG A 177 -11.41 -5.14 9.22
CA ARG A 177 -11.75 -5.07 7.79
C ARG A 177 -10.96 -6.15 7.03
N LEU A 178 -11.22 -7.41 7.36
CA LEU A 178 -10.47 -8.56 6.84
C LEU A 178 -10.62 -8.71 5.33
N GLU A 179 -11.82 -8.50 4.79
CA GLU A 179 -12.11 -8.66 3.37
C GLU A 179 -11.26 -7.71 2.51
N GLU A 180 -11.18 -6.43 2.91
CA GLU A 180 -10.36 -5.42 2.22
C GLU A 180 -8.87 -5.73 2.36
N ALA A 181 -8.41 -6.20 3.52
CA ALA A 181 -7.02 -6.63 3.70
C ALA A 181 -6.66 -7.80 2.77
N MET A 182 -7.57 -8.75 2.60
CA MET A 182 -7.39 -9.88 1.69
C MET A 182 -7.39 -9.46 0.22
N GLU A 183 -8.21 -8.48 -0.17
CA GLU A 183 -8.20 -7.94 -1.53
C GLU A 183 -6.84 -7.32 -1.87
N ILE A 184 -6.34 -6.44 -1.00
CA ILE A 184 -5.02 -5.81 -1.18
C ILE A 184 -3.90 -6.86 -1.18
N LEU A 185 -3.95 -7.84 -0.28
CA LEU A 185 -2.95 -8.91 -0.23
C LEU A 185 -2.95 -9.74 -1.53
N LYS A 186 -4.12 -10.09 -2.06
CA LYS A 186 -4.23 -10.82 -3.33
C LYS A 186 -3.67 -10.02 -4.49
N GLU A 187 -3.99 -8.72 -4.58
CA GLU A 187 -3.42 -7.85 -5.61
C GLU A 187 -1.89 -7.78 -5.54
N LEU A 188 -1.32 -7.73 -4.32
CA LEU A 188 0.13 -7.74 -4.09
C LEU A 188 0.78 -9.08 -4.49
N VAL A 189 0.15 -10.20 -4.12
CA VAL A 189 0.60 -11.56 -4.45
C VAL A 189 0.52 -11.80 -5.96
N ASP A 190 -0.53 -11.33 -6.64
CA ASP A 190 -0.71 -11.50 -8.09
C ASP A 190 0.20 -10.56 -8.91
N GLY A 191 0.50 -9.37 -8.39
CA GLY A 191 1.39 -8.38 -9.02
C GLY A 191 2.83 -8.88 -9.17
N ARG A 192 3.72 -8.20 -9.91
CA ARG A 192 5.15 -8.62 -10.03
C ARG A 192 6.15 -7.61 -9.48
N ASP A 193 5.68 -6.42 -9.15
CA ASP A 193 6.54 -5.28 -8.87
C ASP A 193 7.06 -5.27 -7.41
N VAL A 194 6.35 -5.95 -6.51
CA VAL A 194 6.68 -6.05 -5.09
C VAL A 194 6.51 -7.49 -4.64
N CYS A 195 7.55 -8.06 -4.03
CA CYS A 195 7.48 -9.39 -3.44
C CYS A 195 6.99 -9.27 -1.99
N PRO A 196 5.86 -9.92 -1.64
CA PRO A 196 5.41 -10.00 -0.24
C PRO A 196 6.41 -10.80 0.61
N SER A 197 6.40 -10.54 1.92
CA SER A 197 7.18 -11.28 2.92
C SER A 197 6.28 -12.06 3.87
N GLU A 198 6.85 -12.89 4.75
CA GLU A 198 6.06 -13.54 5.81
C GLU A 198 5.35 -12.52 6.70
N GLN A 199 5.96 -11.35 6.96
CA GLN A 199 5.36 -10.26 7.74
C GLN A 199 4.13 -9.66 7.07
N THR A 200 4.05 -9.71 5.74
CA THR A 200 2.94 -9.20 4.95
C THR A 200 1.69 -10.08 5.10
N VAL A 201 1.87 -11.40 5.10
CA VAL A 201 0.78 -12.38 5.12
C VAL A 201 0.34 -12.77 6.54
N LEU A 202 1.26 -12.74 7.51
CA LEU A 202 1.02 -13.18 8.88
C LEU A 202 -0.20 -12.51 9.56
N PRO A 203 -0.42 -11.18 9.47
CA PRO A 203 -1.60 -10.54 10.08
C PRO A 203 -2.92 -11.12 9.56
N VAL A 204 -2.99 -11.40 8.26
CA VAL A 204 -4.18 -11.99 7.62
C VAL A 204 -4.36 -13.44 8.06
N LEU A 205 -3.28 -14.23 8.10
CA LEU A 205 -3.32 -15.62 8.58
C LEU A 205 -3.81 -15.69 10.02
N VAL A 206 -3.28 -14.86 10.91
CA VAL A 206 -3.70 -14.80 12.32
C VAL A 206 -5.20 -14.50 12.45
N GLU A 207 -5.73 -13.52 11.72
CA GLU A 207 -7.16 -13.18 11.77
C GLU A 207 -8.03 -14.32 11.19
N LEU A 208 -7.61 -14.97 10.11
CA LEU A 208 -8.31 -16.12 9.54
C LEU A 208 -8.40 -17.29 10.52
N ILE A 209 -7.31 -17.62 11.23
CA ILE A 209 -7.31 -18.68 12.25
C ILE A 209 -8.22 -18.31 13.42
N GLN A 210 -8.21 -17.05 13.87
CA GLN A 210 -9.14 -16.58 14.91
C GLN A 210 -10.60 -16.73 14.49
N ASN A 211 -10.90 -16.53 13.21
CA ASN A 211 -12.22 -16.71 12.61
C ASN A 211 -12.54 -18.16 12.24
N ARG A 212 -11.62 -19.11 12.49
CA ARG A 212 -11.74 -20.54 12.16
C ARG A 212 -11.85 -20.81 10.65
N GLU A 213 -11.34 -19.89 9.85
CA GLU A 213 -11.28 -19.97 8.39
C GLU A 213 -10.00 -20.69 7.92
N TYR A 214 -9.80 -21.90 8.42
CA TYR A 214 -8.61 -22.71 8.20
C TYR A 214 -8.31 -22.96 6.71
N GLY A 215 -9.35 -23.21 5.90
CA GLY A 215 -9.19 -23.43 4.46
C GLY A 215 -8.61 -22.21 3.75
N SER A 216 -9.15 -21.03 4.04
CA SER A 216 -8.64 -19.75 3.51
C SER A 216 -7.19 -19.50 3.93
N ALA A 217 -6.82 -19.86 5.16
CA ALA A 217 -5.44 -19.72 5.64
C ALA A 217 -4.46 -20.60 4.84
N ILE A 218 -4.83 -21.87 4.58
CA ILE A 218 -4.03 -22.77 3.72
C ILE A 218 -3.86 -22.19 2.32
N ASP A 219 -4.92 -21.65 1.73
CA ASP A 219 -4.87 -21.07 0.37
C ASP A 219 -3.93 -19.86 0.30
N ILE A 220 -3.94 -18.98 1.31
CA ILE A 220 -3.01 -17.85 1.41
C ILE A 220 -1.57 -18.33 1.58
N MET A 221 -1.32 -19.35 2.42
CA MET A 221 0.04 -19.89 2.58
C MET A 221 0.57 -20.50 1.28
N LYS A 222 -0.24 -21.30 0.57
CA LYS A 222 0.14 -21.85 -0.75
C LYS A 222 0.42 -20.76 -1.78
N GLN A 223 -0.39 -19.71 -1.79
CA GLN A 223 -0.15 -18.54 -2.64
C GLN A 223 1.16 -17.85 -2.27
N GLY A 224 1.45 -17.67 -0.98
CA GLY A 224 2.73 -17.15 -0.49
C GLY A 224 3.93 -17.98 -0.95
N GLN A 225 3.88 -19.30 -0.81
CA GLN A 225 4.95 -20.20 -1.28
C GLN A 225 5.17 -20.10 -2.78
N SER A 226 4.08 -20.00 -3.57
CA SER A 226 4.19 -19.83 -5.04
C SER A 226 4.89 -18.53 -5.44
N ARG A 227 4.96 -17.57 -4.51
CA ARG A 227 5.64 -16.28 -4.64
C ARG A 227 7.04 -16.26 -4.01
N GLY A 228 7.50 -17.39 -3.49
CA GLY A 228 8.80 -17.51 -2.84
C GLY A 228 8.83 -16.99 -1.40
N ILE A 229 7.68 -16.89 -0.73
CA ILE A 229 7.67 -16.67 0.73
C ILE A 229 8.06 -17.98 1.41
N GLU A 230 9.14 -17.93 2.16
CA GLU A 230 9.54 -18.98 3.08
C GLU A 230 8.93 -18.68 4.46
N PHE A 231 8.18 -19.65 4.99
CA PHE A 231 7.56 -19.53 6.29
C PHE A 231 8.51 -20.04 7.36
N SER A 232 8.77 -19.20 8.36
CA SER A 232 9.64 -19.54 9.47
C SER A 232 8.84 -19.90 10.73
N SER A 233 9.57 -20.22 11.80
CA SER A 233 8.98 -20.38 13.13
C SER A 233 8.21 -19.15 13.63
N GLU A 234 8.53 -17.95 13.14
CA GLU A 234 7.78 -16.73 13.45
C GLU A 234 6.35 -16.77 12.90
N THR A 235 6.13 -17.48 11.79
CA THR A 235 4.79 -17.70 11.24
C THR A 235 4.08 -18.87 11.90
N PHE A 236 4.74 -20.02 12.04
CA PHE A 236 4.08 -21.24 12.51
C PHE A 236 3.65 -21.18 13.98
N HIS A 237 4.52 -20.68 14.86
CA HIS A 237 4.26 -20.64 16.30
C HIS A 237 2.95 -19.90 16.68
N PRO A 238 2.70 -18.65 16.22
CA PRO A 238 1.45 -17.96 16.54
C PRO A 238 0.22 -18.65 15.96
N LEU A 239 0.30 -19.26 14.77
CA LEU A 239 -0.83 -19.95 14.15
C LEU A 239 -1.21 -21.23 14.91
N LEU A 240 -0.22 -22.03 15.31
CA LEU A 240 -0.44 -23.24 16.12
C LEU A 240 -1.04 -22.89 17.49
N LEU A 241 -0.49 -21.89 18.18
CA LEU A 241 -1.03 -21.44 19.48
C LEU A 241 -2.49 -20.95 19.39
N LEU A 242 -2.90 -20.40 18.25
CA LEU A 242 -4.30 -20.00 18.03
C LEU A 242 -5.18 -21.20 17.68
N ALA A 243 -4.68 -22.12 16.86
CA ALA A 243 -5.39 -23.33 16.47
C ALA A 243 -5.60 -24.29 17.67
N GLU A 244 -4.64 -24.41 18.59
CA GLU A 244 -4.77 -25.23 19.81
C GLU A 244 -5.88 -24.75 20.76
N LYS A 245 -6.17 -23.44 20.76
CA LYS A 245 -7.29 -22.89 21.53
C LYS A 245 -8.64 -23.31 20.96
N ASP A 246 -8.67 -23.78 19.72
CA ASP A 246 -9.86 -24.35 19.13
C ASP A 246 -10.10 -25.77 19.65
N THR A 247 -11.05 -25.89 20.58
CA THR A 247 -11.47 -27.18 21.13
C THR A 247 -12.37 -28.00 20.19
N ALA A 248 -12.79 -27.43 19.05
CA ALA A 248 -13.60 -28.11 18.06
C ALA A 248 -12.71 -28.81 17.04
N SER A 249 -12.64 -30.15 17.11
CA SER A 249 -11.99 -30.96 16.09
C SER A 249 -12.84 -31.00 14.82
N THR A 250 -12.64 -29.99 13.97
CA THR A 250 -13.24 -29.92 12.64
C THR A 250 -12.28 -30.50 11.61
N ASP A 251 -12.80 -31.10 10.54
CA ASP A 251 -11.96 -31.61 9.43
C ASP A 251 -11.04 -30.50 8.87
N ALA A 252 -11.53 -29.25 8.83
CA ALA A 252 -10.75 -28.09 8.39
C ALA A 252 -9.56 -27.78 9.31
N LEU A 253 -9.75 -27.86 10.63
CA LEU A 253 -8.67 -27.71 11.60
C LEU A 253 -7.64 -28.85 11.47
N VAL A 254 -8.10 -30.10 11.32
CA VAL A 254 -7.21 -31.25 11.12
C VAL A 254 -6.39 -31.09 9.83
N MET A 255 -7.02 -30.70 8.72
CA MET A 255 -6.32 -30.40 7.47
C MET A 255 -5.31 -29.27 7.61
N PHE A 256 -5.61 -28.26 8.42
CA PHE A 256 -4.70 -27.15 8.67
C PHE A 256 -3.49 -27.57 9.52
N LEU A 257 -3.70 -28.30 10.62
CA LEU A 257 -2.61 -28.76 11.46
C LEU A 257 -1.66 -29.71 10.71
N THR A 258 -2.22 -30.65 9.95
CA THR A 258 -1.43 -31.54 9.08
C THR A 258 -0.65 -30.77 8.02
N PHE A 259 -1.27 -29.76 7.39
CA PHE A 259 -0.56 -28.89 6.46
C PHE A 259 0.60 -28.13 7.12
N ILE A 260 0.41 -27.59 8.33
CA ILE A 260 1.49 -26.90 9.06
C ILE A 260 2.61 -27.87 9.45
N GLU A 261 2.29 -29.09 9.88
CA GLU A 261 3.27 -30.14 10.17
C GLU A 261 4.13 -30.47 8.93
N ASP A 262 3.49 -30.69 7.77
CA ASP A 262 4.18 -30.96 6.51
C ASP A 262 5.11 -29.79 6.12
N LEU A 263 4.63 -28.55 6.20
CA LEU A 263 5.43 -27.36 5.91
C LEU A 263 6.61 -27.16 6.87
N TRP A 264 6.40 -27.47 8.14
CA TRP A 264 7.43 -27.35 9.17
C TRP A 264 8.54 -28.38 8.97
N ASP A 265 8.20 -29.60 8.58
CA ASP A 265 9.17 -30.65 8.29
C ASP A 265 9.97 -30.34 7.02
N GLU A 266 9.34 -29.75 5.99
CA GLU A 266 10.05 -29.22 4.80
C GLU A 266 11.05 -28.12 5.20
N TYR A 267 10.65 -27.18 6.06
CA TYR A 267 11.52 -26.11 6.56
C TYR A 267 12.71 -26.66 7.35
N LYS A 268 12.49 -27.63 8.25
CA LYS A 268 13.59 -28.27 9.01
C LYS A 268 14.57 -29.00 8.11
N ALA A 269 14.08 -29.76 7.13
CA ALA A 269 14.95 -30.48 6.21
C ALA A 269 15.86 -29.53 5.43
N PHE A 270 15.39 -28.31 5.13
CA PHE A 270 16.21 -27.27 4.51
C PHE A 270 17.29 -26.74 5.47
N VAL A 271 16.92 -26.42 6.72
CA VAL A 271 17.87 -25.88 7.71
C VAL A 271 18.93 -26.90 8.13
N ASP A 272 18.53 -28.16 8.34
CA ASP A 272 19.45 -29.23 8.74
C ASP A 272 20.48 -29.51 7.63
N TYR A 273 20.09 -29.43 6.35
CA TYR A 273 21.00 -29.59 5.21
C TYR A 273 22.06 -28.47 5.14
N ASP A 274 21.68 -27.20 5.35
CA ASP A 274 22.64 -26.08 5.33
C ASP A 274 23.66 -26.16 6.49
N SER A 275 23.30 -26.79 7.62
CA SER A 275 24.22 -26.98 8.74
C SER A 275 25.28 -28.06 8.53
N GLU A 276 25.06 -29.02 7.61
CA GLU A 276 26.01 -30.10 7.33
C GLU A 276 27.11 -29.67 6.33
N GLU A 277 26.88 -28.64 5.51
CA GLU A 277 27.89 -28.13 4.55
C GLU A 277 28.93 -27.17 5.19
N GLU A 278 28.66 -26.56 6.34
CA GLU A 278 29.64 -25.68 7.04
C GLU A 278 30.71 -26.46 7.82
N ASP A 279 30.46 -27.73 8.19
CA ASP A 279 31.39 -28.55 9.00
C ASP A 279 32.44 -29.30 8.15
N GLU A 280 32.36 -29.31 6.81
CA GLU A 280 33.32 -30.01 5.93
C GLU A 280 34.49 -29.14 5.43
N VAL A 281 34.60 -27.88 5.85
CA VAL A 281 35.61 -26.94 5.30
C VAL A 281 36.89 -26.79 6.14
N ASP A 282 36.95 -27.34 7.36
CA ASP A 282 38.08 -27.13 8.29
C ASP A 282 39.12 -28.28 8.35
N ASP A 283 38.97 -29.36 7.56
CA ASP A 283 39.89 -30.51 7.57
C ASP A 283 40.91 -30.54 6.41
N LEU A 284 41.10 -29.42 5.69
CA LEU A 284 42.06 -29.31 4.57
C LEU A 284 43.08 -28.18 4.73
N GLU A 285 43.74 -28.06 5.89
CA GLU A 285 45.08 -27.44 5.93
C GLU A 285 46.05 -28.33 6.74
N GLU A 286 46.98 -28.94 5.99
CA GLU A 286 48.13 -29.76 6.43
C GLU A 286 49.13 -28.99 7.32
#